data_AF-A0A382DV50-F1
#
_entry.id   AF-A0A382DV50-F1
#
_cell.length_a   1.000
_cell.length_b   1.000
_cell.length_c   1.000
_cell.angle_alpha   90.00
_cell.angle_beta   90.00
_cell.angle_gamma   90.00
#
_symmetry.space_group_name_H-M   'P 1'
#
loop_
_entity.id
_entity.type
_entity.pdbx_description
1 polymer ?
#
loop_
_entity_poly.entity_id
_entity_poly.type
_entity_poly.pdbx_seq_one_letter_code
_entity_poly.pdbx_strand_id
1 'polypeptide(L)'
;VVFTQYKGAFYSPITYQLGVNMLSKYKPLNKIIVSTLGLFLLLTSQSIGIELNMYYPVAVGGPLTKIVDGMVDEFERKNPDVKVNAIYAGNYNDARIKALAALKSGKPAQLSVMFSIDI
;
A
#
# COMPACT_ATOMS: atom_id res chain seq x y z
N VAL A 1 -56.87 56.91 15.83
CA VAL A 1 -57.69 55.73 16.21
C VAL A 1 -56.77 54.68 16.82
N VAL A 2 -56.90 54.44 18.14
CA VAL A 2 -56.80 53.14 18.85
C VAL A 2 -55.63 52.15 18.53
N PHE A 3 -54.61 52.18 19.40
CA PHE A 3 -53.76 51.11 20.02
C PHE A 3 -53.20 49.88 19.27
N THR A 4 -51.88 49.63 19.45
CA THR A 4 -51.19 48.36 19.84
C THR A 4 -49.66 48.56 19.72
N GLN A 5 -48.69 48.03 20.51
CA GLN A 5 -48.61 47.38 21.85
C GLN A 5 -47.18 47.65 22.45
N TYR A 6 -46.82 47.01 23.58
CA TYR A 6 -45.57 47.21 24.35
C TYR A 6 -44.49 46.11 24.20
N LYS A 7 -43.30 46.39 24.76
CA LYS A 7 -42.10 45.54 25.03
C LYS A 7 -41.14 45.32 23.84
N GLY A 8 -39.81 45.43 23.98
CA GLY A 8 -39.00 45.86 25.13
C GLY A 8 -37.72 45.04 25.30
N ALA A 9 -36.54 45.64 25.09
CA ALA A 9 -35.25 45.24 25.66
C ALA A 9 -34.17 46.28 25.30
N PHE A 10 -33.64 46.97 26.30
CA PHE A 10 -32.52 47.92 26.13
C PHE A 10 -31.20 47.14 26.15
N TYR A 11 -30.78 46.60 25.00
CA TYR A 11 -29.50 45.90 24.88
C TYR A 11 -28.35 46.89 24.73
N SER A 12 -27.48 46.93 25.74
CA SER A 12 -26.31 47.81 25.82
C SER A 12 -25.32 47.60 24.65
N PRO A 13 -24.70 48.67 24.10
CA PRO A 13 -23.75 48.57 22.98
C PRO A 13 -22.48 47.73 23.24
N ILE A 14 -22.25 47.30 24.49
CA ILE A 14 -21.09 46.49 24.88
C ILE A 14 -21.18 45.04 24.35
N THR A 15 -22.38 44.48 24.14
CA THR A 15 -22.52 43.09 23.67
C THR A 15 -22.07 42.89 22.22
N TYR A 16 -22.31 43.88 21.34
CA TYR A 16 -21.92 43.82 19.93
C TYR A 16 -20.39 43.83 19.74
N GLN A 17 -19.66 44.61 20.55
CA GLN A 17 -18.20 44.64 20.51
C GLN A 17 -17.56 43.34 21.02
N LEU A 18 -18.19 42.62 21.95
CA LEU A 18 -17.66 41.35 22.44
C LEU A 18 -17.78 40.23 21.40
N GLY A 19 -18.84 40.23 20.58
CA GLY A 19 -19.07 39.23 19.54
C GLY A 19 -18.10 39.31 18.35
N VAL A 20 -17.82 40.53 17.85
CA VAL A 20 -16.91 40.71 16.69
C VAL A 20 -15.45 40.41 17.02
N ASN A 21 -15.02 40.67 18.26
CA ASN A 21 -13.64 40.41 18.71
C ASN A 21 -13.36 38.92 18.96
N MET A 22 -14.38 38.07 19.13
CA MET A 22 -14.22 36.61 19.22
C MET A 22 -13.93 35.96 17.86
N LEU A 23 -14.45 36.50 16.75
CA LEU A 23 -14.42 35.85 15.43
C LEU A 23 -13.13 36.09 14.64
N SER A 24 -12.38 37.16 14.93
CA SER A 24 -11.09 37.43 14.25
C SER A 24 -9.98 36.44 14.64
N LYS A 25 -10.09 35.84 15.84
CA LYS A 25 -9.03 35.05 16.50
C LYS A 25 -8.78 33.67 15.87
N TYR A 26 -9.74 33.14 15.11
CA TYR A 26 -9.69 31.79 14.53
C TYR A 26 -9.12 31.74 13.10
N LYS A 27 -8.88 32.89 12.47
CA LYS A 27 -8.36 32.98 11.09
C LYS A 27 -7.00 32.28 10.83
N PRO A 28 -6.01 32.29 11.75
CA PRO A 28 -4.77 31.52 11.54
C PRO A 28 -4.93 30.02 11.79
N LEU A 29 -5.95 29.60 12.55
CA LEU A 29 -6.13 28.22 12.99
C LEU A 29 -6.45 27.29 11.81
N ASN A 30 -7.28 27.75 10.86
CA ASN A 30 -7.57 27.01 9.63
C ASN A 30 -6.33 26.77 8.76
N LYS A 31 -5.36 27.71 8.75
CA LYS A 31 -4.11 27.52 7.98
C LYS A 31 -3.22 26.43 8.59
N ILE A 32 -3.14 26.36 9.91
CA ILE A 32 -2.39 25.32 10.61
C ILE A 32 -3.01 23.95 10.33
N ILE A 33 -4.33 23.81 10.52
CA ILE A 33 -5.07 22.55 10.31
C ILE A 33 -4.87 22.01 8.88
N VAL A 34 -4.94 22.87 7.86
CA VAL A 34 -4.70 22.45 6.46
C VAL A 34 -3.23 22.05 6.23
N SER A 35 -2.27 22.71 6.88
CA SER A 35 -0.85 22.39 6.70
C SER A 35 -0.44 21.03 7.29
N THR A 36 -0.95 20.66 8.47
CA THR A 36 -0.64 19.36 9.09
C THR A 36 -1.32 18.21 8.35
N LEU A 37 -2.52 18.41 7.82
CA LEU A 37 -3.24 17.38 7.07
C LEU A 37 -2.58 17.12 5.70
N GLY A 38 -2.07 18.16 5.03
CA GLY A 38 -1.35 18.02 3.76
C GLY A 38 -0.02 17.25 3.89
N LEU A 39 0.68 17.38 5.01
CA LEU A 39 1.94 16.65 5.25
C LEU A 39 1.72 15.15 5.51
N PHE A 40 0.59 14.77 6.11
CA PHE A 40 0.26 13.37 6.38
C PHE A 40 -0.03 12.55 5.11
N LEU A 41 -0.56 13.20 4.07
CA LEU A 41 -0.89 12.59 2.76
C LEU A 41 0.32 12.20 1.90
N LEU A 42 1.53 12.69 2.23
CA LEU A 42 2.76 12.42 1.47
C LEU A 42 3.54 11.18 1.95
N LEU A 43 3.07 10.49 3.01
CA LEU A 43 3.82 9.44 3.71
C LEU A 43 3.32 8.00 3.45
N THR A 44 2.35 7.80 2.55
CA THR A 44 1.59 6.53 2.47
C THR A 44 2.04 5.52 1.41
N SER A 45 3.11 5.79 0.65
CA SER A 45 3.67 4.83 -0.32
C SER A 45 4.57 3.77 0.34
N GLN A 46 4.03 3.00 1.27
CA GLN A 46 4.67 1.77 1.75
C GLN A 46 4.42 0.64 0.75
N SER A 47 5.30 0.51 -0.24
CA SER A 47 5.32 -0.64 -1.14
C SER A 47 5.77 -1.89 -0.38
N ILE A 48 4.85 -2.79 -0.06
CA ILE A 48 5.16 -4.09 0.53
C ILE A 48 5.71 -4.96 -0.59
N GLY A 49 7.04 -5.11 -0.64
CA GLY A 49 7.71 -5.96 -1.62
C GLY A 49 7.26 -7.42 -1.48
N ILE A 50 6.73 -8.00 -2.55
CA ILE A 50 6.29 -9.39 -2.62
C ILE A 50 7.46 -10.24 -3.09
N GLU A 51 7.96 -11.14 -2.24
CA GLU A 51 8.95 -12.15 -2.66
C GLU A 51 8.26 -13.44 -3.13
N LEU A 52 8.55 -13.85 -4.37
CA LEU A 52 7.98 -15.04 -5.01
C LEU A 52 9.09 -16.07 -5.31
N ASN A 53 9.15 -17.16 -4.54
CA ASN A 53 10.06 -18.27 -4.83
C ASN A 53 9.43 -19.22 -5.86
N MET A 54 10.05 -19.32 -7.04
CA MET A 54 9.60 -20.16 -8.15
C MET A 54 10.57 -21.31 -8.40
N TYR A 55 10.12 -22.56 -8.22
CA TYR A 55 10.93 -23.75 -8.50
C TYR A 55 10.74 -24.21 -9.95
N TYR A 56 11.85 -24.37 -10.70
CA TYR A 56 11.81 -24.73 -12.12
C TYR A 56 12.72 -25.95 -12.44
N PRO A 57 12.21 -26.97 -13.16
CA PRO A 57 12.86 -28.28 -13.34
C PRO A 57 13.91 -28.31 -14.46
N VAL A 58 14.81 -27.32 -14.51
CA VAL A 58 15.97 -27.30 -15.43
C VAL A 58 17.26 -27.00 -14.69
N ALA A 59 18.40 -27.36 -15.29
CA ALA A 59 19.72 -27.03 -14.77
C ALA A 59 20.02 -25.52 -14.88
N VAL A 60 20.95 -25.05 -14.04
CA VAL A 60 21.45 -23.66 -14.10
C VAL A 60 22.36 -23.44 -15.32
N GLY A 61 22.32 -22.22 -15.88
CA GLY A 61 23.27 -21.74 -16.89
C GLY A 61 23.04 -22.22 -18.34
N GLY A 62 22.00 -23.01 -18.59
CA GLY A 62 21.65 -23.47 -19.94
C GLY A 62 20.89 -22.43 -20.78
N PRO A 63 20.71 -22.65 -22.10
CA PRO A 63 19.89 -21.78 -22.94
C PRO A 63 18.45 -21.62 -22.44
N LEU A 64 17.85 -22.68 -21.88
CA LEU A 64 16.51 -22.64 -21.29
C LEU A 64 16.44 -21.75 -20.06
N THR A 65 17.48 -21.73 -19.22
CA THR A 65 17.58 -20.84 -18.05
C THR A 65 17.41 -19.38 -18.49
N LYS A 66 18.12 -18.96 -19.55
CA LYS A 66 18.04 -17.60 -20.09
C LYS A 66 16.65 -17.20 -20.59
N ILE A 67 15.86 -18.15 -21.12
CA ILE A 67 14.48 -17.89 -21.53
C ILE A 67 13.60 -17.64 -20.30
N VAL A 68 13.74 -18.47 -19.25
CA VAL A 68 13.00 -18.29 -17.99
C VAL A 68 13.42 -17.01 -17.27
N ASP A 69 14.71 -16.70 -17.21
CA ASP A 69 15.24 -15.45 -16.66
C ASP A 69 14.65 -14.23 -17.41
N GLY A 70 14.61 -14.26 -18.75
CA GLY A 70 13.99 -13.20 -19.55
C GLY A 70 12.48 -13.02 -19.32
N MET A 71 11.74 -14.12 -19.07
CA MET A 71 10.33 -14.07 -18.67
C MET A 71 10.15 -13.45 -17.28
N VAL A 72 11.05 -13.77 -16.35
CA VAL A 72 11.10 -13.19 -15.00
C VAL A 72 11.40 -11.69 -15.07
N ASP A 73 12.43 -11.28 -15.81
CA ASP A 73 12.82 -9.87 -16.00
C ASP A 73 11.69 -9.03 -16.63
N GLU A 74 10.89 -9.62 -17.53
CA GLU A 74 9.70 -8.96 -18.07
C GLU A 74 8.56 -8.86 -17.05
N PHE A 75 8.38 -9.88 -16.23
CA PHE A 75 7.38 -9.87 -15.16
C PHE A 75 7.71 -8.84 -14.07
N GLU A 76 8.95 -8.80 -13.57
CA GLU A 76 9.38 -7.81 -12.54
C GLU A 76 9.28 -6.38 -13.07
N ARG A 77 9.66 -6.15 -14.33
CA ARG A 77 9.52 -4.83 -14.99
C ARG A 77 8.06 -4.37 -15.13
N LYS A 78 7.10 -5.31 -15.17
CA LYS A 78 5.66 -5.02 -15.19
C LYS A 78 5.05 -4.90 -13.79
N ASN A 79 5.71 -5.46 -12.77
CA ASN A 79 5.25 -5.50 -11.38
C ASN A 79 6.41 -5.10 -10.45
N PRO A 80 6.76 -3.79 -10.34
CA PRO A 80 7.96 -3.34 -9.62
C PRO A 80 7.97 -3.62 -8.11
N ASP A 81 6.81 -3.98 -7.56
CA ASP A 81 6.56 -4.43 -6.20
C ASP A 81 6.85 -5.93 -5.99
N VAL A 82 7.06 -6.71 -7.05
CA VAL A 82 7.29 -8.16 -6.97
C VAL A 82 8.73 -8.52 -7.34
N LYS A 83 9.42 -9.23 -6.44
CA LYS A 83 10.71 -9.87 -6.69
C LYS A 83 10.53 -11.38 -6.83
N VAL A 84 10.94 -11.93 -7.96
CA VAL A 84 10.91 -13.37 -8.25
C VAL A 84 12.29 -13.98 -8.05
N ASN A 85 12.35 -14.99 -7.20
CA ASN A 85 13.53 -15.81 -6.97
C ASN A 85 13.37 -17.13 -7.73
N ALA A 86 13.97 -17.22 -8.93
CA ALA A 86 13.96 -18.44 -9.73
C ALA A 86 14.95 -19.47 -9.18
N ILE A 87 14.45 -20.63 -8.74
CA ILE A 87 15.21 -21.71 -8.12
C ILE A 87 15.25 -22.91 -9.07
N TYR A 88 16.36 -23.01 -9.78
CA TYR A 88 16.60 -24.06 -10.76
C TYR A 88 16.98 -25.38 -10.08
N ALA A 89 16.31 -26.47 -10.49
CA ALA A 89 16.35 -27.75 -9.80
C ALA A 89 16.91 -28.92 -10.62
N GLY A 90 17.29 -28.73 -11.87
CA GLY A 90 17.85 -29.79 -12.73
C GLY A 90 16.77 -30.63 -13.43
N ASN A 91 15.82 -31.19 -12.66
CA ASN A 91 14.71 -32.01 -13.16
C ASN A 91 13.46 -31.89 -12.26
N TYR A 92 12.38 -32.58 -12.65
CA TYR A 92 11.09 -32.56 -11.95
C TYR A 92 11.11 -33.18 -10.55
N ASN A 93 11.77 -34.33 -10.36
CA ASN A 93 11.89 -34.98 -9.04
C ASN A 93 12.58 -34.06 -8.04
N ASP A 94 13.68 -33.43 -8.46
CA ASP A 94 14.44 -32.50 -7.63
C ASP A 94 13.67 -31.20 -7.36
N ALA A 95 12.93 -30.68 -8.36
CA ALA A 95 12.05 -29.52 -8.18
C ALA A 95 10.97 -29.82 -7.11
N ARG A 96 10.31 -30.98 -7.22
CA ARG A 96 9.33 -31.49 -6.27
C ARG A 96 9.89 -31.64 -4.87
N ILE A 97 11.04 -32.29 -4.71
CA ILE A 97 11.70 -32.48 -3.41
C ILE A 97 12.03 -31.13 -2.78
N LYS A 98 12.62 -30.19 -3.55
CA LYS A 98 12.95 -28.85 -3.06
C LYS A 98 11.70 -28.03 -2.68
N ALA A 99 10.64 -28.06 -3.49
CA ALA A 99 9.39 -27.35 -3.20
C ALA A 99 8.69 -27.90 -1.95
N LEU A 100 8.66 -29.23 -1.77
CA LEU A 100 8.11 -29.87 -0.57
C LEU A 100 8.97 -29.60 0.68
N ALA A 101 10.29 -29.53 0.55
CA ALA A 101 11.18 -29.14 1.64
C ALA A 101 10.98 -27.67 2.04
N ALA A 102 10.81 -26.77 1.07
CA ALA A 102 10.50 -25.36 1.29
C ALA A 102 9.14 -25.18 2.01
N LEU A 103 8.11 -25.89 1.56
CA LEU A 103 6.79 -25.92 2.22
C LEU A 103 6.89 -26.34 3.70
N LYS A 104 7.72 -27.32 4.01
CA LYS A 104 7.96 -27.79 5.39
C LYS A 104 8.87 -26.88 6.22
N SER A 105 9.67 -26.00 5.61
CA SER A 105 10.64 -25.15 6.31
C SER A 105 10.07 -23.82 6.80
N GLY A 106 8.78 -23.55 6.55
CA GLY A 106 8.15 -22.26 6.87
C GLY A 106 8.44 -21.14 5.86
N LYS A 107 9.24 -21.42 4.82
CA LYS A 107 9.43 -20.54 3.65
C LYS A 107 8.91 -21.28 2.41
N PRO A 108 7.59 -21.38 2.20
CA PRO A 108 7.01 -22.21 1.17
C PRO A 108 7.42 -21.78 -0.24
N ALA A 109 7.42 -22.74 -1.15
CA ALA A 109 7.36 -22.46 -2.58
C ALA A 109 5.99 -21.84 -2.89
N GLN A 110 5.96 -20.58 -3.34
CA GLN A 110 4.73 -19.97 -3.84
C GLN A 110 4.36 -20.56 -5.20
N LEU A 111 5.36 -20.94 -6.00
CA LEU A 111 5.18 -21.55 -7.31
C LEU A 111 6.20 -22.67 -7.53
N SER A 112 5.76 -23.77 -8.13
CA SER A 112 6.62 -24.87 -8.59
C SER A 112 6.10 -25.42 -9.90
N VAL A 113 6.97 -25.59 -10.89
CA VAL A 113 6.65 -26.27 -12.15
C VAL A 113 6.90 -27.77 -11.95
N MET A 114 5.83 -28.55 -12.09
CA MET A 114 5.81 -29.99 -11.79
C MET A 114 5.35 -30.77 -13.02
N PHE A 115 5.69 -32.06 -13.09
CA PHE A 115 5.16 -32.94 -14.13
C PHE A 115 3.76 -33.44 -13.73
N SER A 116 2.94 -33.86 -14.69
CA SER A 116 1.53 -34.19 -14.45
C SER A 116 1.28 -35.39 -13.51
N ILE A 117 2.34 -36.17 -13.21
CA ILE A 117 2.31 -37.33 -12.31
C ILE A 117 2.87 -37.04 -10.91
N ASP A 118 3.35 -35.81 -10.66
CA ASP A 118 4.02 -35.45 -9.40
C ASP A 118 3.04 -35.06 -8.26
N ILE A 119 1.77 -34.85 -8.61
CA ILE A 119 0.67 -34.40 -7.74
C ILE A 119 -0.06 -35.56 -7.06
#